data_AF-A0A920NQQ6-F1
#
_entry.id   AF-A0A920NQQ6-F1
#
_cell.length_a   1.000
_cell.length_b   1.000
_cell.length_c   1.000
_cell.angle_alpha   90.00
_cell.angle_beta   90.00
_cell.angle_gamma   90.00
#
_symmetry.space_group_name_H-M   'P 1'
#
loop_
_entity.id
_entity.type
_entity.pdbx_description
1 polymer ?
#
loop_
_entity_poly.entity_id
_entity_poly.type
_entity_poly.pdbx_seq_one_letter_code
_entity_poly.pdbx_strand_id
1 'polypeptide(L)' 'MGPAGVNNYRRDDRAIVIITHYQRILKYLEADYVHVLINGKIAKSGGENLAEQLEEKGYSWLDN' A
#
# COMPACT_ATOMS: atom_id res chain seq x y z
N MET A 1 7.77 4.27 15.89
CA MET A 1 6.32 4.07 16.09
C MET A 1 5.97 2.75 15.43
N GLY A 2 5.49 1.75 16.17
CA GLY A 2 5.30 0.37 15.67
C GLY A 2 3.92 0.12 15.03
N PRO A 3 3.71 -1.05 14.40
CA PRO A 3 2.46 -1.40 13.71
C PRO A 3 1.20 -1.29 14.59
N ALA A 4 1.31 -1.67 15.86
CA ALA A 4 0.23 -1.56 16.84
C ALA A 4 -0.21 -0.10 17.13
N GLY A 5 0.67 0.88 16.89
CA GLY A 5 0.36 2.29 17.07
C GLY A 5 -0.55 2.84 15.98
N VAL A 6 -0.59 2.24 14.79
CA VAL A 6 -1.42 2.69 13.66
C VAL A 6 -2.86 2.18 13.81
N ASN A 7 -3.05 0.94 14.28
CA ASN A 7 -4.40 0.37 14.48
C ASN A 7 -5.22 1.13 15.54
N ASN A 8 -4.58 1.67 16.58
CA ASN A 8 -5.25 2.50 17.58
C ASN A 8 -5.73 3.87 17.06
N TYR A 9 -5.33 4.27 15.85
CA TYR A 9 -5.77 5.51 15.21
C TYR A 9 -6.86 5.31 14.16
N ARG A 10 -7.19 4.06 13.78
CA ARG A 10 -8.36 3.77 12.93
C ARG A 10 -9.63 4.23 13.64
N ARG A 11 -10.36 5.15 13.02
CA ARG A 11 -11.71 5.61 13.39
C ARG A 11 -12.45 5.92 12.10
N ASP A 12 -13.77 5.76 12.09
CA ASP A 12 -14.61 5.96 10.89
C ASP A 12 -14.54 7.41 10.34
N ASP A 13 -14.09 8.37 11.15
CA ASP A 13 -13.92 9.77 10.78
C ASP A 13 -12.50 10.11 10.28
N ARG A 14 -11.60 9.13 10.13
CA ARG A 14 -10.19 9.36 9.77
C ARG A 14 -9.70 8.41 8.69
N ALA A 15 -9.12 8.98 7.64
CA ALA A 15 -8.35 8.27 6.64
C ALA A 15 -6.84 8.41 6.93
N ILE A 16 -6.10 7.31 6.76
CA ILE A 16 -4.64 7.29 6.87
C ILE A 16 -4.08 6.97 5.49
N VAL A 17 -3.22 7.85 4.98
CA VAL A 17 -2.50 7.65 3.71
C VAL A 17 -1.05 7.40 4.02
N ILE A 18 -0.53 6.26 3.59
CA ILE A 18 0.87 5.87 3.75
C ILE A 18 1.52 5.89 2.37
N ILE A 19 2.56 6.71 2.21
CA ILE A 19 3.34 6.80 0.97
C ILE A 19 4.69 6.16 1.24
N THR A 20 5.00 5.11 0.46
CA THR A 20 6.23 4.34 0.62
C THR A 20 6.69 3.78 -0.71
N HIS A 21 8.01 3.66 -0.87
CA HIS A 21 8.64 2.90 -1.96
C HIS A 21 9.20 1.55 -1.48
N TYR A 22 9.02 1.21 -0.19
CA TYR A 22 9.47 -0.04 0.40
C TYR A 22 8.38 -1.10 0.31
N GLN A 23 8.58 -2.11 -0.52
CA GLN A 23 7.63 -3.22 -0.74
C GLN A 23 7.29 -3.97 0.56
N ARG A 24 8.29 -4.21 1.42
CA ARG A 24 8.13 -5.03 2.62
C ARG A 24 7.17 -4.45 3.67
N ILE A 25 6.99 -3.13 3.70
CA ILE A 25 6.12 -2.51 4.71
C ILE A 25 4.65 -2.85 4.47
N LEU A 26 4.27 -3.15 3.23
CA LEU A 26 2.90 -3.49 2.85
C LEU A 26 2.43 -4.78 3.53
N LYS A 27 3.32 -5.73 3.85
CA LYS A 27 2.96 -6.96 4.58
C LYS A 27 2.55 -6.75 6.03
N TYR A 28 2.95 -5.63 6.61
CA TYR A 28 2.70 -5.32 8.02
C TYR A 28 1.54 -4.35 8.21
N LEU A 29 0.88 -3.98 7.11
CA LEU A 29 -0.21 -3.01 7.08
C LEU A 29 -1.41 -3.63 6.37
N GLU A 30 -2.50 -3.84 7.10
CA GLU A 30 -3.81 -4.06 6.47
C GLU A 30 -4.26 -2.72 5.88
N ALA A 31 -4.21 -2.61 4.55
CA ALA A 31 -4.66 -1.43 3.81
C ALA A 31 -5.96 -1.74 3.07
N ASP A 32 -6.95 -0.87 3.21
CA ASP A 32 -8.23 -1.00 2.50
C ASP A 32 -8.05 -0.75 0.99
N TYR A 33 -7.11 0.14 0.64
CA TYR A 33 -6.76 0.49 -0.73
C TYR A 33 -5.25 0.63 -0.91
N VAL A 34 -4.76 0.14 -2.03
CA VAL A 34 -3.37 0.21 -2.48
C VAL A 34 -3.36 0.89 -3.84
N HIS A 35 -2.56 1.96 -3.98
CA HIS A 35 -2.38 2.69 -5.22
C HIS A 35 -0.90 2.72 -5.61
N VAL A 36 -0.60 2.32 -6.85
CA VAL A 36 0.74 2.41 -7.44
C VAL A 36 0.80 3.67 -8.28
N LEU A 37 1.77 4.54 -7.98
CA LEU A 37 2.09 5.70 -8.83
C LEU A 37 3.29 5.39 -9.72
N ILE A 38 3.14 5.69 -11.02
CA ILE A 38 4.22 5.65 -12.02
C ILE A 38 4.10 6.92 -12.87
N ASN A 39 5.22 7.59 -13.15
CA ASN A 39 5.27 8.82 -13.96
C ASN A 39 4.25 9.90 -13.54
N GLY A 40 4.06 10.07 -12.23
CA GLY A 40 3.13 11.06 -11.67
C GLY A 40 1.65 10.72 -11.82
N LYS A 41 1.29 9.51 -12.27
CA LYS A 41 -0.09 9.05 -12.41
C LYS A 41 -0.32 7.76 -11.64
N ILE A 42 -1.56 7.52 -11.22
CA ILE A 42 -1.95 6.23 -10.65
C ILE A 42 -1.97 5.21 -11.80
N ALA A 43 -0.98 4.32 -11.82
CA ALA A 43 -0.88 3.26 -12.81
C ALA A 43 -1.79 2.08 -12.47
N LYS A 44 -1.95 1.78 -11.17
CA LYS A 44 -2.83 0.70 -10.72
C LYS A 44 -3.41 0.98 -9.34
N SER A 45 -4.62 0.49 -9.11
CA SER A 45 -5.30 0.52 -7.81
C SER A 45 -5.87 -0.85 -7.50
N GLY A 46 -5.94 -1.22 -6.23
CA GLY A 46 -6.50 -2.48 -5.76
C GLY A 46 -6.60 -2.51 -4.24
N GLY A 47 -7.04 -3.63 -3.69
CA GLY A 47 -6.99 -3.90 -2.25
C GLY A 47 -5.71 -4.63 -1.85
N GLU A 48 -5.78 -5.38 -0.76
CA GLU A 48 -4.68 -6.19 -0.21
C GLU A 48 -4.02 -7.13 -1.24
N ASN A 49 -4.80 -7.78 -2.12
CA ASN A 49 -4.26 -8.65 -3.18
C ASN A 49 -3.26 -7.95 -4.11
N LEU A 50 -3.36 -6.63 -4.27
CA LEU A 50 -2.39 -5.86 -5.06
C LEU A 50 -1.05 -5.74 -4.32
N ALA A 51 -1.07 -5.59 -3.00
CA ALA A 51 0.14 -5.59 -2.18
C ALA A 51 0.86 -6.94 -2.23
N GLU A 52 0.12 -8.05 -2.16
CA GLU A 52 0.68 -9.40 -2.29
C GLU A 52 1.34 -9.61 -3.66
N GLN A 53 0.67 -9.20 -4.75
CA GLN A 53 1.24 -9.29 -6.09
C GLN A 53 2.51 -8.45 -6.27
N LEU A 54 2.55 -7.27 -5.67
CA LEU A 54 3.72 -6.38 -5.66
C LEU A 54 4.89 -6.97 -4.89
N GLU A 55 4.61 -7.74 -3.84
CA GLU A 55 5.61 -8.46 -3.08
C GLU A 55 6.19 -9.64 -3.88
N GLU A 56 5.33 -10.48 -4.47
CA GLU A 56 5.76 -11.68 -5.19
C GLU A 56 6.48 -11.37 -6.50
N LYS A 57 5.95 -10.41 -7.27
CA LYS A 57 6.41 -10.11 -8.63
C LYS A 57 7.28 -8.87 -8.74
N GLY A 58 7.44 -8.12 -7.65
CA GLY A 58 8.07 -6.80 -7.67
C GLY A 58 7.24 -5.76 -8.45
N TYR A 59 7.87 -4.66 -8.86
CA TYR A 59 7.22 -3.58 -9.63
C TYR A 59 7.36 -3.74 -11.15
N SER A 60 8.20 -4.66 -11.64
CA SER A 60 8.61 -4.72 -13.05
C SER A 60 7.46 -4.98 -14.03
N TRP A 61 6.34 -5.56 -13.56
CA TRP A 61 5.18 -5.83 -14.41
C TRP A 61 4.25 -4.62 -14.59
N LEU A 62 4.51 -3.53 -13.86
CA LEU A 62 3.72 -2.29 -13.92
C LEU A 62 4.33 -1.24 -14.85
N ASP A 63 5.62 -1.33 -15.17
CA ASP A 63 6.26 -0.59 -16.26
C ASP A 63 6.01 -1.35 -17.58
N ASN A 64 4.90 -1.03 -18.25
CA ASN A 64 4.68 -1.34 -19.68
C ASN A 64 4.16 -0.09 -20.40
#